data_AF-A0ABD4RNA3-F1
#
_entry.id   AF-A0ABD4RNA3-F1
#
_cell.length_a   1.000
_cell.length_b   1.000
_cell.length_c   1.000
_cell.angle_alpha   90.00
_cell.angle_beta   90.00
_cell.angle_gamma   90.00
#
_symmetry.space_group_name_H-M   'P 1'
#
loop_
_entity.id
_entity.type
_entity.pdbx_description
1 polymer ?
#
loop_
_entity_poly.entity_id
_entity_poly.type
_entity_poly.pdbx_seq_one_letter_code
_entity_poly.pdbx_strand_id
1 'polypeptide(L)'
;MEENNKKTVDDKFSKVKKRFGNGKFKIELYKEKSKINREIDDIQEKKSKIFLEMGMLTYQKIRENSIDDECFDKFCDELLELDKIIYEKNMEINDMEIAESNVTCECGYIGNINDKYCAECGKKFELDNDCDNFIVCGYCESEVDSESEFCPCCGRKIIMDLE
;
A
#
# COMPACT_ATOMS: atom_id res chain seq x y z
N MET A 1 -24.10 -33.64 7.27
CA MET A 1 -24.34 -32.89 6.02
C MET A 1 -23.49 -33.38 4.84
N GLU A 2 -22.36 -34.05 5.06
CA GLU A 2 -21.44 -34.51 3.99
C GLU A 2 -21.91 -35.76 3.21
N GLU A 3 -22.69 -36.66 3.82
CA GLU A 3 -23.11 -37.91 3.17
C GLU A 3 -24.13 -37.73 2.05
N ASN A 4 -24.95 -36.67 2.09
CA ASN A 4 -25.95 -36.40 1.07
C ASN A 4 -25.33 -35.88 -0.23
N ASN A 5 -24.21 -35.16 -0.16
CA ASN A 5 -23.52 -34.62 -1.33
C ASN A 5 -22.81 -35.72 -2.14
N LYS A 6 -22.21 -36.72 -1.48
CA LYS A 6 -21.60 -37.88 -2.15
C LYS A 6 -22.62 -38.68 -2.96
N LYS A 7 -23.78 -39.01 -2.38
CA LYS A 7 -24.86 -39.75 -3.06
C LYS A 7 -25.37 -39.03 -4.30
N THR A 8 -25.54 -37.71 -4.26
CA THR A 8 -25.98 -36.92 -5.43
C THR A 8 -24.96 -36.86 -6.56
N VAL A 9 -23.66 -36.92 -6.25
CA VAL A 9 -22.59 -36.95 -7.24
C VAL A 9 -22.52 -38.32 -7.90
N ASP A 10 -22.60 -39.40 -7.12
CA ASP A 10 -22.58 -40.79 -7.62
C ASP A 10 -23.80 -41.13 -8.50
N ASP A 11 -24.98 -40.62 -8.14
CA ASP A 11 -26.21 -40.79 -8.93
C ASP A 11 -26.20 -40.01 -10.25
N LYS A 12 -25.56 -38.84 -10.30
CA LYS A 12 -25.32 -38.11 -11.55
C LYS A 12 -24.29 -38.84 -12.42
N PHE A 13 -23.21 -39.34 -11.81
CA PHE A 13 -22.14 -40.08 -12.50
C PHE A 13 -22.64 -41.35 -13.20
N SER A 14 -23.52 -42.09 -12.53
CA SER A 14 -24.08 -43.35 -13.04
C SER A 14 -25.12 -43.14 -14.16
N LYS A 15 -25.91 -42.04 -14.12
CA LYS A 15 -26.85 -41.68 -15.19
C LYS A 15 -26.18 -41.19 -16.46
N VAL A 16 -25.07 -40.46 -16.36
CA VAL A 16 -24.37 -39.90 -17.53
C VAL A 16 -23.53 -40.97 -18.25
N LYS A 17 -22.92 -41.92 -17.53
CA LYS A 17 -22.24 -43.10 -18.12
C LYS A 17 -23.12 -43.95 -19.03
N LYS A 18 -24.43 -44.02 -18.76
CA LYS A 18 -25.38 -44.84 -19.54
C LYS A 18 -25.83 -44.20 -20.86
N ARG A 19 -25.59 -42.90 -21.10
CA ARG A 19 -26.12 -42.17 -22.27
C ARG A 19 -25.08 -41.85 -23.36
N PHE A 20 -23.79 -41.93 -23.08
CA PHE A 20 -22.72 -41.58 -24.05
C PHE A 20 -21.56 -42.57 -24.00
N GLY A 21 -20.99 -42.92 -25.16
CA GLY A 21 -19.79 -43.77 -25.24
C GLY A 21 -18.60 -43.17 -24.48
N ASN A 22 -17.70 -44.04 -23.99
CA ASN A 22 -16.60 -43.73 -23.07
C ASN A 22 -15.73 -42.50 -23.45
N GLY A 23 -15.60 -42.18 -24.74
CA GLY A 23 -14.84 -41.01 -25.22
C GLY A 23 -15.55 -39.66 -24.99
N LYS A 24 -16.85 -39.56 -25.28
CA LYS A 24 -17.63 -38.31 -25.08
C LYS A 24 -17.80 -38.00 -23.59
N PHE A 25 -17.99 -39.03 -22.77
CA PHE A 25 -18.09 -38.90 -21.31
C PHE A 25 -16.82 -38.31 -20.67
N LYS A 26 -15.63 -38.76 -21.09
CA LYS A 26 -14.34 -38.21 -20.59
C LYS A 26 -14.17 -36.73 -20.93
N ILE A 27 -14.61 -36.30 -22.11
CA ILE A 27 -14.52 -34.90 -22.55
C ILE A 27 -15.46 -34.01 -21.72
N GLU A 28 -16.69 -34.47 -21.47
CA GLU A 28 -17.67 -33.77 -20.62
C GLU A 28 -17.12 -33.56 -19.19
N LEU A 29 -16.58 -34.63 -18.59
CA LEU A 29 -15.96 -34.58 -17.27
C LEU A 29 -14.75 -33.64 -17.22
N TYR A 30 -13.93 -33.63 -18.27
CA TYR A 30 -12.78 -32.72 -18.35
C TYR A 30 -13.25 -31.26 -18.38
N LYS A 31 -14.29 -30.94 -19.15
CA LYS A 31 -14.87 -29.59 -19.20
C LYS A 31 -15.45 -29.18 -17.85
N GLU A 32 -16.19 -30.07 -17.20
CA GLU A 32 -16.78 -29.80 -15.89
C GLU A 32 -15.68 -29.59 -14.82
N LYS A 33 -14.63 -30.42 -14.81
CA LYS A 33 -13.46 -30.24 -13.95
C LYS A 33 -12.75 -28.90 -14.22
N SER A 34 -12.58 -28.53 -15.49
CA SER A 34 -11.96 -27.25 -15.86
C SER A 34 -12.80 -26.07 -15.39
N LYS A 35 -14.12 -26.15 -15.47
CA LYS A 35 -15.03 -25.12 -14.97
C LYS A 35 -14.92 -24.99 -13.45
N ILE A 36 -14.98 -26.10 -12.73
CA ILE A 36 -14.84 -26.12 -11.26
C ILE A 36 -13.48 -25.54 -10.83
N ASN A 37 -12.40 -25.90 -11.53
CA ASN A 37 -11.08 -25.35 -11.21
C ASN A 37 -11.03 -23.83 -11.36
N ARG A 38 -11.61 -23.26 -12.43
CA ARG A 38 -11.70 -21.80 -12.59
C ARG A 38 -12.50 -21.15 -11.47
N GLU A 39 -13.63 -21.75 -11.10
CA GLU A 39 -14.44 -21.26 -9.97
C GLU A 39 -13.64 -21.29 -8.65
N ILE A 40 -12.82 -22.32 -8.43
CA ILE A 40 -11.91 -22.40 -7.27
C ILE A 40 -10.88 -21.27 -7.33
N ASP A 41 -10.24 -21.06 -8.47
CA ASP A 41 -9.22 -20.01 -8.65
C ASP A 41 -9.81 -18.62 -8.38
N ASP A 42 -11.00 -18.32 -8.92
CA ASP A 42 -11.72 -17.06 -8.68
C ASP A 42 -12.06 -16.86 -7.20
N ILE A 43 -12.47 -17.92 -6.51
CA ILE A 43 -12.78 -17.89 -5.06
C ILE A 43 -11.49 -17.70 -4.25
N GLN A 44 -10.39 -18.34 -4.65
CA GLN A 44 -9.10 -18.18 -4.00
C GLN A 44 -8.58 -16.75 -4.13
N GLU A 45 -8.73 -16.12 -5.30
CA GLU A 45 -8.36 -14.72 -5.49
C GLU A 45 -9.15 -13.79 -4.56
N LYS A 46 -10.48 -13.99 -4.47
CA LYS A 46 -11.34 -13.23 -3.54
C LYS A 46 -10.92 -13.43 -2.09
N LYS A 47 -10.60 -14.66 -1.70
CA LYS A 47 -10.12 -14.99 -0.35
C LYS A 47 -8.80 -14.27 -0.04
N SER A 48 -7.87 -14.22 -0.98
CA SER A 48 -6.59 -13.52 -0.82
C SER A 48 -6.78 -12.01 -0.64
N LYS A 49 -7.70 -11.39 -1.38
CA LYS A 49 -8.03 -9.96 -1.21
C LYS A 49 -8.57 -9.66 0.19
N ILE A 50 -9.50 -10.48 0.68
CA ILE A 50 -10.05 -10.32 2.03
C ILE A 50 -8.96 -10.48 3.10
N PHE A 51 -8.05 -11.44 2.94
CA PHE A 51 -6.93 -11.59 3.88
C PHE A 51 -5.97 -10.41 3.86
N LEU A 52 -5.69 -9.85 2.68
CA LEU A 52 -4.86 -8.64 2.57
C LEU A 52 -5.52 -7.46 3.30
N GLU A 53 -6.79 -7.19 3.02
CA GLU A 53 -7.56 -6.13 3.70
C GLU A 53 -7.58 -6.33 5.22
N MET A 54 -7.83 -7.55 5.68
CA MET A 54 -7.81 -7.89 7.09
C MET A 54 -6.43 -7.66 7.72
N GLY A 55 -5.35 -8.04 7.03
CA GLY A 55 -3.98 -7.82 7.48
C GLY A 55 -3.65 -6.32 7.59
N MET A 56 -4.04 -5.53 6.59
CA MET A 56 -3.87 -4.07 6.61
C MET A 56 -4.61 -3.42 7.78
N LEU A 57 -5.88 -3.79 8.01
CA LEU A 57 -6.66 -3.30 9.16
C LEU A 57 -6.05 -3.72 10.50
N THR A 58 -5.50 -4.93 10.58
CA THR A 58 -4.82 -5.43 11.79
C THR A 58 -3.57 -4.61 12.05
N TYR A 59 -2.74 -4.40 11.04
CA TYR A 59 -1.52 -3.59 11.15
C TYR A 59 -1.83 -2.14 11.53
N GLN A 60 -2.86 -1.53 10.93
CA GLN A 60 -3.31 -0.19 11.31
C GLN A 60 -3.66 -0.12 12.80
N LYS A 61 -4.41 -1.09 13.32
CA LYS A 61 -4.77 -1.16 14.74
C LYS A 61 -3.56 -1.36 15.65
N ILE A 62 -2.55 -2.12 15.23
CA ILE A 62 -1.29 -2.27 15.95
C ILE A 62 -0.57 -0.92 16.03
N ARG A 63 -0.46 -0.19 14.91
CA ARG A 63 0.15 1.15 14.86
C ARG A 63 -0.57 2.18 15.72
N GLU A 64 -1.88 2.08 15.81
CA GLU A 64 -2.72 2.92 16.67
C GLU A 64 -2.68 2.49 18.15
N ASN A 65 -1.84 1.51 18.51
CA ASN A 65 -1.76 0.89 19.84
C ASN A 65 -3.11 0.34 20.35
N SER A 66 -4.03 0.01 19.44
CA SER A 66 -5.32 -0.63 19.76
C SER A 66 -5.20 -2.15 19.91
N ILE A 67 -4.13 -2.74 19.36
CA ILE A 67 -3.74 -4.15 19.52
C ILE A 67 -2.27 -4.14 19.92
N ASP A 68 -1.94 -4.88 20.97
CA ASP A 68 -0.59 -5.09 21.45
C ASP A 68 -0.37 -6.60 21.58
N ASP A 69 0.39 -7.16 20.63
CA ASP A 69 0.64 -8.61 20.54
C ASP A 69 2.01 -8.85 19.88
N GLU A 70 2.93 -9.40 20.67
CA GLU A 70 4.32 -9.66 20.31
C GLU A 70 4.46 -10.60 19.09
N CYS A 71 3.42 -11.37 18.74
CA CYS A 71 3.44 -12.23 17.54
C CYS A 71 3.60 -11.43 16.25
N PHE A 72 3.32 -10.13 16.26
CA PHE A 72 3.43 -9.26 15.09
C PHE A 72 4.72 -8.45 15.04
N ASP A 73 5.55 -8.46 16.08
CA ASP A 73 6.73 -7.59 16.20
C ASP A 73 7.65 -7.71 14.99
N LYS A 74 8.03 -8.95 14.65
CA LYS A 74 8.90 -9.20 13.50
C LYS A 74 8.34 -8.63 12.19
N PHE A 75 7.03 -8.77 11.96
CA PHE A 75 6.40 -8.20 10.77
C PHE A 75 6.37 -6.68 10.82
N CYS A 76 6.15 -6.09 12.00
CA CYS A 76 6.15 -4.65 12.18
C CYS A 76 7.54 -4.06 11.96
N ASP A 77 8.59 -4.72 12.44
CA ASP A 77 9.98 -4.32 12.22
C ASP A 77 10.34 -4.36 10.73
N GLU A 78 10.00 -5.47 10.05
CA GLU A 78 10.23 -5.60 8.60
C GLU A 78 9.47 -4.54 7.80
N LEU A 79 8.22 -4.23 8.17
CA LEU A 79 7.43 -3.17 7.54
C LEU A 79 8.02 -1.77 7.82
N LEU A 80 8.50 -1.53 9.04
CA LEU A 80 9.07 -0.24 9.42
C LEU A 80 10.33 0.07 8.61
N GLU A 81 11.19 -0.92 8.37
CA GLU A 81 12.37 -0.74 7.52
C GLU A 81 11.99 -0.45 6.07
N LEU A 82 10.94 -1.09 5.55
CA LEU A 82 10.41 -0.78 4.21
C LEU A 82 9.83 0.65 4.15
N ASP A 83 9.08 1.07 5.17
CA ASP A 83 8.50 2.41 5.26
C ASP A 83 9.59 3.49 5.29
N LYS A 84 10.72 3.26 5.99
CA LYS A 84 11.88 4.15 5.97
C LYS A 84 12.46 4.31 4.56
N ILE A 85 12.70 3.19 3.87
CA ILE A 85 13.24 3.21 2.50
C ILE A 85 12.28 3.95 1.56
N ILE A 86 10.97 3.70 1.66
CA ILE A 86 9.96 4.40 0.85
C ILE A 86 9.99 5.89 1.14
N TYR A 87 10.04 6.28 2.41
CA TYR A 87 10.08 7.67 2.83
C TYR A 87 11.32 8.40 2.29
N GLU A 88 12.51 7.82 2.47
CA GLU A 88 13.76 8.35 1.93
C GLU A 88 13.68 8.55 0.40
N LYS A 89 13.14 7.57 -0.32
CA LYS A 89 13.00 7.66 -1.78
C LYS A 89 12.00 8.72 -2.21
N ASN A 90 10.92 8.93 -1.45
CA ASN A 90 9.99 10.02 -1.71
C ASN A 90 10.61 11.39 -1.41
N MET A 91 11.47 11.51 -0.39
CA MET A 91 12.23 12.74 -0.14
C MET A 91 13.18 13.04 -1.30
N GLU A 92 13.92 12.04 -1.80
CA GLU A 92 14.77 12.22 -2.99
C GLU A 92 13.96 12.70 -4.21
N ILE A 93 12.76 12.17 -4.43
CA ILE A 93 11.85 12.61 -5.51
C ILE A 93 11.42 14.07 -5.27
N ASN A 94 11.00 14.40 -4.05
CA ASN A 94 10.56 15.76 -3.70
C ASN A 94 11.69 16.79 -3.90
N ASP A 95 12.93 16.46 -3.54
CA ASP A 95 14.09 17.33 -3.76
C ASP A 95 14.31 17.59 -5.26
N MET A 96 14.13 16.56 -6.10
CA MET A 96 14.21 16.69 -7.55
C MET A 96 13.07 17.57 -8.10
N GLU A 97 11.84 17.39 -7.61
CA GLU A 97 10.68 18.21 -8.02
C GLU A 97 10.83 19.68 -7.62
N ILE A 98 11.35 19.96 -6.42
CA ILE A 98 11.69 21.31 -5.96
C ILE A 98 12.75 21.90 -6.89
N ALA A 99 13.82 21.17 -7.21
CA ALA A 99 14.87 21.66 -8.10
C ALA A 99 14.38 22.02 -9.51
N GLU A 100 13.35 21.33 -10.01
CA GLU A 100 12.68 21.62 -11.29
C GLU A 100 11.63 22.74 -11.20
N SER A 101 11.24 23.15 -9.99
CA SER A 101 10.21 24.15 -9.79
C SER A 101 10.66 25.56 -10.23
N ASN A 102 9.70 26.32 -10.74
CA ASN A 102 9.92 27.68 -11.21
C ASN A 102 9.32 28.69 -10.23
N VAL A 103 10.01 29.80 -10.07
CA VAL A 103 9.53 30.98 -9.34
C VAL A 103 9.18 32.09 -10.31
N THR A 104 8.05 32.75 -10.08
CA THR A 104 7.63 33.90 -10.89
C THR A 104 7.92 35.19 -10.15
N CYS A 105 8.67 36.08 -10.79
CA CYS A 105 8.93 37.40 -10.25
C CYS A 105 7.72 38.31 -10.48
N GLU A 106 7.51 39.31 -9.63
CA GLU A 106 6.51 40.36 -9.82
C GLU A 106 6.60 41.06 -11.19
N CYS A 107 7.78 41.09 -11.81
CA CYS A 107 7.97 41.66 -13.14
C CYS A 107 7.49 40.74 -14.28
N GLY A 108 7.02 39.52 -13.97
CA GLY A 108 6.55 38.51 -14.93
C GLY A 108 7.63 37.55 -15.43
N TYR A 109 8.89 37.69 -14.98
CA TYR A 109 9.97 36.76 -15.32
C TYR A 109 9.81 35.43 -14.57
N ILE A 110 10.03 34.32 -15.27
CA ILE A 110 10.02 32.97 -14.70
C ILE A 110 11.46 32.51 -14.56
N GLY A 111 11.92 32.36 -13.31
CA GLY A 111 13.24 31.84 -12.95
C GLY A 111 13.15 30.47 -12.28
N ASN A 112 14.29 29.86 -11.96
CA ASN A 112 14.33 28.64 -11.16
C ASN A 112 14.16 28.98 -9.66
N ILE A 113 13.54 28.09 -8.87
CA ILE A 113 13.38 28.31 -7.41
C ILE A 113 14.72 28.54 -6.69
N ASN A 114 15.83 28.03 -7.23
CA ASN A 114 17.18 28.23 -6.68
C ASN A 114 17.78 29.61 -7.01
N ASP A 115 17.16 30.37 -7.92
CA ASP A 115 17.62 31.71 -8.25
C ASP A 115 17.29 32.66 -7.10
N LYS A 116 18.32 33.32 -6.55
CA LYS A 116 18.12 34.30 -5.48
C LYS A 116 17.56 35.63 -5.99
N TYR A 117 17.81 35.97 -7.26
CA TYR A 117 17.45 37.26 -7.86
C TYR A 117 16.92 37.07 -9.27
N CYS A 118 15.95 37.90 -9.64
CA CYS A 118 15.39 37.95 -10.98
C CYS A 118 16.42 38.50 -11.98
N ALA A 119 16.68 37.77 -13.07
CA ALA A 119 17.61 38.17 -14.12
C ALA A 119 17.16 39.41 -14.93
N GLU A 120 15.85 39.72 -14.94
CA GLU A 120 15.28 40.84 -15.70
C GLU A 120 15.20 42.14 -14.87
N CYS A 121 14.67 42.07 -13.64
CA CYS A 121 14.46 43.28 -12.82
C CYS A 121 15.42 43.44 -11.64
N GLY A 122 16.29 42.44 -11.39
CA GLY A 122 17.26 42.44 -10.29
C GLY A 122 16.66 42.33 -8.88
N LYS A 123 15.33 42.28 -8.74
CA LYS A 123 14.67 42.06 -7.44
C LYS A 123 14.94 40.66 -6.92
N LYS A 124 15.08 40.53 -5.60
CA LYS A 124 15.19 39.23 -4.92
C LYS A 124 13.85 38.49 -5.06
N PHE A 125 13.89 37.19 -5.30
CA PHE A 125 12.68 36.38 -5.21
C PHE A 125 12.26 36.24 -3.74
N GLU A 126 10.97 36.43 -3.46
CA GLU A 126 10.37 36.08 -2.17
C GLU A 126 10.07 34.58 -2.22
N LEU A 127 11.02 33.80 -1.72
CA LEU A 127 10.89 32.37 -1.57
C LEU A 127 10.49 32.14 -0.12
N ASP A 128 9.26 31.65 0.10
CA ASP A 128 8.80 31.15 1.40
C ASP A 128 9.50 29.81 1.70
N ASN A 129 10.83 29.84 1.87
CA ASN A 129 11.61 28.68 2.33
C ASN A 129 11.70 28.66 3.87
N ASP A 130 10.63 29.09 4.56
CA ASP A 130 10.58 29.09 6.04
C ASP A 130 9.99 27.76 6.56
N CYS A 131 10.44 26.62 6.00
CA CYS A 131 10.05 25.27 6.42
C CYS A 131 11.26 24.43 6.87
N ASP A 132 12.10 24.99 7.74
CA ASP A 132 13.31 24.32 8.25
C ASP A 132 13.17 23.76 9.67
N ASN A 133 11.98 23.77 10.26
CA ASN A 133 11.80 23.15 11.56
C ASN A 133 11.50 21.66 11.39
N PHE A 134 12.57 20.86 11.36
CA PHE A 134 12.49 19.41 11.43
C PHE A 134 12.60 18.92 12.87
N ILE A 135 11.85 17.87 13.18
CA ILE A 135 11.96 17.08 14.41
C ILE A 135 12.29 15.64 14.06
N VAL A 136 12.84 14.90 15.01
CA VAL A 136 13.10 13.47 14.87
C VAL A 136 11.93 12.68 15.44
N CYS A 137 11.37 11.77 14.65
CA CYS A 137 10.32 10.88 15.13
C CYS A 137 10.86 9.95 16.23
N GLY A 138 10.31 10.01 17.45
CA GLY A 138 10.73 9.16 18.57
C GLY A 138 10.47 7.66 18.42
N TYR A 139 9.86 7.21 17.32
CA TYR A 139 9.61 5.79 17.03
C TYR A 139 10.46 5.26 15.88
N CYS A 140 10.45 5.96 14.73
CA CYS A 140 11.17 5.50 13.53
C CYS A 140 12.46 6.27 13.26
N GLU A 141 12.77 7.29 14.07
CA GLU A 141 13.99 8.10 14.00
C GLU A 141 14.15 8.92 12.69
N SER A 142 13.11 8.96 11.86
CA SER A 142 13.10 9.79 10.63
C SER A 142 12.94 11.27 10.96
N GLU A 143 13.61 12.13 10.19
CA GLU A 143 13.38 13.58 10.21
C GLU A 143 12.05 13.91 9.55
N VAL A 144 11.21 14.67 10.26
CA VAL A 144 9.85 15.02 9.86
C VAL A 144 9.58 16.48 10.16
N ASP A 145 8.67 17.09 9.41
CA ASP A 145 8.25 18.48 9.65
C ASP A 145 7.66 18.62 11.07
N SER A 146 8.12 19.62 11.81
CA SER A 146 7.64 19.95 13.15
C SER A 146 6.15 20.26 13.24
N GLU A 147 5.52 20.69 12.15
CA GLU A 147 4.08 20.96 12.07
C GLU A 147 3.25 19.67 11.86
N SER A 148 3.91 18.53 11.62
CA SER A 148 3.22 17.26 11.41
C SER A 148 2.59 16.73 12.70
N GLU A 149 1.30 16.40 12.66
CA GLU A 149 0.64 15.69 13.78
C GLU A 149 1.01 14.19 13.82
N PHE A 150 1.32 13.61 12.65
CA PHE A 150 1.68 12.21 12.47
C PHE A 150 2.95 12.10 11.64
N CYS A 151 3.80 11.12 11.95
CA CYS A 151 5.03 10.90 11.22
C CYS A 151 4.74 10.46 9.76
N PRO A 152 5.14 11.18 8.71
CA PRO A 152 4.90 10.76 7.33
C PRO A 152 5.58 9.43 6.95
N CYS A 153 6.62 9.01 7.68
CA CYS A 153 7.28 7.71 7.49
C CYS A 153 6.48 6.56 8.14
N CYS A 154 6.42 6.51 9.47
CA CYS A 154 5.81 5.38 10.19
C CYS A 154 4.36 5.60 10.61
N GLY A 155 3.79 6.79 10.34
CA GLY A 155 2.45 7.29 10.70
C GLY A 155 1.96 6.97 12.10
N ARG A 156 2.86 6.93 13.07
CA ARG A 156 2.52 7.12 14.48
C ARG A 156 2.34 8.60 14.75
N LYS A 157 1.51 8.91 15.76
CA LYS A 157 1.33 10.28 16.24
C LYS A 157 2.66 10.81 16.79
N ILE A 158 3.02 12.02 16.41
CA ILE A 158 4.18 12.71 16.95
C ILE A 158 3.85 13.15 18.38
N ILE A 159 4.66 12.72 19.33
CA ILE A 159 4.58 13.14 20.72
C ILE A 159 5.68 14.19 20.91
N MET A 160 5.30 15.45 20.94
CA MET A 160 6.20 16.52 21.37
C MET A 160 6.16 16.56 22.89
N ASP A 161 7.26 16.20 23.54
CA ASP A 161 7.40 16.41 24.98
C ASP A 161 7.45 17.93 25.23
N LEU A 162 6.34 18.48 25.75
CA LEU A 162 6.30 19.84 26.27
C LEU A 162 7.05 19.86 27.60
N GLU A 163 8.32 20.25 27.59
CA GLU A 163 9.06 20.64 28.80
C GLU A 163 8.53 21.95 29.41
#